data_AF-G9HRZ5-F1
#
_entry.id   AF-G9HRZ5-F1
#
_cell.length_a   1.000
_cell.length_b   1.000
_cell.length_c   1.000
_cell.angle_alpha   90.00
_cell.angle_beta   90.00
_cell.angle_gamma   90.00
#
_symmetry.space_group_name_H-M   'P 1'
#
loop_
_entity.id
_entity.type
_entity.pdbx_description
1 polymer ?
#
loop_
_entity_poly.entity_id
_entity_poly.type
_entity_poly.pdbx_seq_one_letter_code
_entity_poly.pdbx_strand_id
1 'polypeptide(L)'
;LQDGKLVRVDYLENDHCCERFALADRWLKEKSLQKEGPVGHAFARLIRSRDIVATALGQLGRDPLIFLHPPEAGCEECDAARQSIG
;
A
#
# COMPACT_ATOMS: atom_id res chain seq x y z
N LEU A 1 4.81 11.36 -24.73
CA LEU A 1 4.89 12.13 -25.98
C LEU A 1 3.59 12.92 -26.10
N GLN A 2 3.63 14.22 -26.37
CA GLN A 2 2.46 14.96 -26.86
C GLN A 2 2.66 15.15 -28.35
N ASP A 3 1.69 14.68 -29.14
CA ASP A 3 1.76 14.69 -30.61
C ASP A 3 3.05 14.07 -31.17
N GLY A 4 3.48 12.95 -30.60
CA GLY A 4 4.70 12.25 -31.02
C GLY A 4 6.02 12.92 -30.61
N LYS A 5 5.99 14.01 -29.82
CA LYS A 5 7.19 14.71 -29.33
C LYS A 5 7.45 14.48 -27.84
N LEU A 6 8.72 14.33 -27.48
CA LEU A 6 9.15 14.19 -26.08
C LEU A 6 8.89 15.50 -25.34
N VAL A 7 8.10 15.42 -24.28
CA VAL A 7 7.78 16.54 -23.41
C VAL A 7 7.84 16.06 -21.96
N ARG A 8 8.33 16.92 -21.07
CA ARG A 8 8.23 16.72 -19.63
C ARG A 8 6.82 17.10 -19.20
N VAL A 9 6.17 16.22 -18.46
CA VAL A 9 4.86 16.46 -17.86
C VAL A 9 5.04 16.34 -16.36
N ASP A 10 4.79 17.44 -15.65
CA ASP A 10 4.72 17.41 -14.19
C ASP A 10 3.28 17.07 -13.80
N TYR A 11 3.11 16.16 -12.84
CA TYR A 11 1.82 15.71 -12.32
C TYR A 11 1.95 15.43 -10.82
N LEU A 12 0.82 15.42 -10.12
CA LEU A 12 0.77 15.09 -8.70
C LEU A 12 0.60 13.58 -8.52
N GLU A 13 1.32 13.06 -7.53
CA GLU A 13 1.23 11.67 -7.05
C GLU A 13 0.83 11.70 -5.59
N ASN A 14 0.29 10.59 -5.09
CA ASN A 14 0.02 10.47 -3.67
C ASN A 14 1.34 10.22 -2.92
N ASP A 15 1.57 10.96 -1.84
CA ASP A 15 2.63 10.63 -0.89
C ASP A 15 2.32 9.26 -0.28
N HIS A 16 3.19 8.28 -0.52
CA HIS A 16 2.98 6.92 -0.03
C HIS A 16 4.30 6.25 0.30
N CYS A 17 4.25 5.38 1.29
CA CYS A 17 5.29 4.42 1.60
C CYS A 17 4.68 3.01 1.64
N CYS A 18 5.38 2.02 1.08
CA CYS A 18 4.86 0.66 0.97
C CYS A 18 5.14 -0.22 2.19
N GLU A 19 6.02 0.19 3.12
CA GLU A 19 6.52 -0.70 4.17
C GLU A 19 5.42 -1.31 5.05
N ARG A 20 4.46 -0.48 5.47
CA ARG A 20 3.35 -0.96 6.31
C ARG A 20 2.26 -1.70 5.53
N PHE A 21 2.39 -1.88 4.21
CA PHE A 21 1.53 -2.82 3.49
C PHE A 21 1.71 -4.25 4.00
N ALA A 22 2.82 -4.55 4.69
CA ALA A 22 3.02 -5.78 5.44
C ALA A 22 1.88 -6.09 6.43
N LEU A 23 1.16 -5.08 6.94
CA LEU A 23 -0.02 -5.29 7.79
C LEU A 23 -1.14 -6.07 7.08
N ALA A 24 -1.24 -5.94 5.75
CA ALA A 24 -2.24 -6.66 4.96
C ALA A 24 -2.07 -8.19 5.04
N ASP A 25 -0.85 -8.69 5.22
CA ASP A 25 -0.59 -10.12 5.38
C ASP A 25 -1.37 -10.70 6.58
N ARG A 26 -1.30 -10.03 7.73
CA ARG A 26 -2.02 -10.43 8.94
C ARG A 26 -3.53 -10.44 8.71
N TRP A 27 -4.09 -9.36 8.16
CA TRP A 27 -5.54 -9.24 7.98
C TRP A 27 -6.10 -10.25 6.97
N LEU A 28 -5.34 -10.56 5.91
CA LEU A 28 -5.73 -11.56 4.92
C LEU A 28 -5.67 -12.98 5.50
N LYS A 29 -4.69 -13.26 6.37
CA LYS A 29 -4.58 -14.51 7.13
C LYS A 29 -5.79 -14.74 8.02
N GLU A 30 -6.13 -13.74 8.84
CA GLU A 30 -7.25 -13.79 9.79
C GLU A 30 -8.59 -14.08 9.10
N LYS A 31 -8.75 -13.60 7.85
CA LYS A 31 -9.96 -13.83 7.03
C LYS A 31 -9.89 -15.07 6.14
N SER A 32 -8.81 -15.84 6.19
CA SER A 32 -8.55 -16.98 5.28
C SER A 32 -8.65 -16.61 3.79
N LEU A 33 -8.26 -15.37 3.43
CA LEU A 33 -8.32 -14.85 2.06
C LEU A 33 -7.00 -15.01 1.28
N GLN A 34 -5.93 -15.45 1.97
CA GLN A 34 -4.66 -15.79 1.35
C GLN A 34 -4.35 -17.28 1.47
N LYS A 35 -3.80 -17.85 0.40
CA LYS A 35 -3.20 -19.19 0.41
C LYS A 35 -1.69 -19.04 0.42
N GLU A 36 -1.03 -19.82 1.26
CA GLU A 36 0.43 -19.79 1.40
C GLU A 36 1.02 -21.16 1.07
N GLY A 37 2.25 -21.17 0.54
CA GLY A 37 2.98 -22.40 0.29
C GLY A 37 4.26 -22.18 -0.53
N PRO A 38 5.11 -23.22 -0.63
CA PRO A 38 6.31 -23.14 -1.43
C PRO A 38 6.00 -23.14 -2.93
N VAL A 39 6.75 -22.35 -3.69
CA VAL A 39 6.85 -22.41 -5.16
C VAL A 39 8.34 -22.53 -5.49
N GLY A 40 8.77 -23.74 -5.85
CA GLY A 40 10.20 -24.06 -5.91
C GLY A 40 10.85 -23.88 -4.53
N HIS A 41 11.88 -23.04 -4.45
CA HIS A 41 12.56 -22.70 -3.20
C HIS A 41 12.00 -21.46 -2.48
N ALA A 42 11.01 -20.76 -3.04
CA ALA A 42 10.45 -19.55 -2.47
C ALA A 42 9.16 -19.83 -1.69
N PHE A 43 8.93 -19.12 -0.59
CA PHE A 43 7.63 -19.09 0.08
C PHE A 43 6.73 -18.05 -0.60
N ALA A 44 5.61 -18.50 -1.16
CA ALA A 44 4.71 -17.69 -1.97
C ALA A 44 3.33 -17.54 -1.30
N ARG A 45 2.62 -16.50 -1.74
CA ARG A 45 1.25 -16.20 -1.35
C ARG A 45 0.41 -16.00 -2.60
N LEU A 46 -0.78 -16.60 -2.63
CA LEU A 46 -1.77 -16.39 -3.67
C LEU A 46 -3.02 -15.74 -3.06
N ILE A 47 -3.36 -14.56 -3.58
CA ILE A 47 -4.45 -13.71 -3.09
C ILE A 47 -5.25 -13.21 -4.31
N ARG A 48 -6.58 -13.12 -4.20
CA ARG A 48 -7.37 -12.42 -5.22
C ARG A 48 -7.14 -10.92 -5.08
N SER A 49 -6.78 -10.25 -6.17
CA SER A 49 -6.54 -8.78 -6.16
C SER A 49 -7.70 -7.99 -5.52
N ARG A 50 -8.95 -8.36 -5.80
CA ARG A 50 -10.12 -7.70 -5.19
C ARG A 50 -10.20 -7.85 -3.67
N ASP A 51 -9.70 -8.94 -3.11
CA ASP A 51 -9.79 -9.22 -1.67
C ASP A 51 -8.76 -8.42 -0.88
N ILE A 52 -7.55 -8.26 -1.42
CA ILE A 52 -6.53 -7.40 -0.80
C ILE A 52 -6.95 -5.93 -0.85
N VAL A 53 -7.51 -5.46 -1.98
CA VAL A 53 -8.04 -4.10 -2.11
C VAL A 53 -9.21 -3.88 -1.14
N ALA A 54 -10.19 -4.79 -1.09
CA ALA A 54 -11.31 -4.65 -0.16
C ALA A 54 -10.87 -4.69 1.31
N THR A 55 -9.83 -5.47 1.63
CA THR A 55 -9.27 -5.53 2.97
C THR A 55 -8.56 -4.23 3.35
N ALA A 56 -7.74 -3.66 2.47
CA ALA A 56 -7.13 -2.35 2.68
C ALA A 56 -8.20 -1.24 2.79
N LEU A 57 -9.20 -1.30 1.91
CA LEU A 57 -10.51 -0.65 1.94
C LEU A 57 -11.04 -0.43 3.36
N GLY A 58 -11.36 -1.56 3.99
CA GLY A 58 -11.99 -1.58 5.30
C GLY A 58 -11.12 -1.06 6.44
N GLN A 59 -9.78 -1.11 6.32
CA GLN A 59 -8.88 -0.56 7.34
C GLN A 59 -8.72 0.95 7.19
N LEU A 60 -8.53 1.44 5.96
CA LEU A 60 -8.47 2.87 5.65
C LEU A 60 -9.75 3.61 6.04
N GLY A 61 -10.91 2.97 5.88
CA GLY A 61 -12.19 3.54 6.32
C GLY A 61 -12.33 3.71 7.84
N ARG A 62 -11.49 3.02 8.64
CA ARG A 62 -11.47 3.14 10.11
C ARG A 62 -10.38 4.10 10.59
N ASP A 63 -9.22 4.02 9.96
CA ASP A 63 -8.07 4.86 10.22
C ASP A 63 -7.37 5.17 8.88
N PRO A 64 -7.55 6.39 8.33
CA PRO A 64 -6.92 6.80 7.08
C PRO A 64 -5.38 6.78 7.13
N LEU A 65 -4.79 6.83 8.34
CA LEU A 65 -3.34 6.89 8.54
C LEU A 65 -2.73 5.52 8.86
N ILE A 66 -3.50 4.44 8.84
CA ILE A 66 -3.09 3.10 9.33
C ILE A 66 -1.83 2.53 8.64
N PHE A 67 -1.59 2.94 7.39
CA PHE A 67 -0.43 2.53 6.59
C PHE A 67 0.74 3.51 6.68
N LEU A 68 0.59 4.66 7.35
CA LEU A 68 1.73 5.56 7.55
C LEU A 68 2.58 5.07 8.71
N HIS A 69 3.90 5.23 8.60
CA HIS A 69 4.78 5.07 9.74
C HIS A 69 4.38 5.99 10.89
N PRO A 70 4.59 5.60 12.16
CA PRO A 70 4.41 6.55 13.26
C PRO A 70 5.37 7.75 13.07
N PRO A 71 5.02 8.96 13.53
CA PRO A 71 5.83 10.17 13.31
C PRO A 71 7.30 10.03 13.72
N GLU A 72 7.57 9.23 14.74
CA GLU A 72 8.90 9.01 15.31
C GLU A 72 9.82 8.20 14.37
N ALA A 73 9.28 7.60 13.31
CA ALA A 73 10.06 6.85 12.32
C ALA A 73 10.85 7.77 11.36
N GLY A 74 10.52 9.07 11.28
CA GLY A 74 11.23 10.03 10.42
C GLY A 74 11.14 9.70 8.92
N CYS A 75 9.99 9.21 8.45
CA CYS A 75 9.77 8.87 7.05
C CYS A 75 9.15 10.07 6.32
N GLU A 76 9.94 10.74 5.48
CA GLU A 76 9.54 11.97 4.77
C GLU A 76 8.22 11.82 4.01
N GLU A 77 8.05 10.74 3.24
CA GLU A 77 6.82 10.47 2.48
C GLU A 77 5.61 10.30 3.40
N CYS A 78 5.75 9.59 4.52
CA CYS A 78 4.67 9.43 5.49
C CYS A 78 4.34 10.73 6.23
N ASP A 79 5.34 11.56 6.49
CA ASP A 79 5.16 12.84 7.15
C ASP A 79 4.47 13.85 6.22
N ALA A 80 4.86 13.89 4.95
CA ALA A 80 4.18 14.65 3.90
C ALA A 80 2.72 14.20 3.72
N ALA A 81 2.49 12.89 3.60
CA ALA A 81 1.14 12.32 3.52
C ALA A 81 0.28 12.73 4.72
N ARG A 82 0.83 12.69 5.95
CA ARG A 82 0.13 13.11 7.16
C ARG A 82 -0.19 14.61 7.19
N GLN A 83 0.71 15.44 6.68
CA GLN A 83 0.50 16.88 6.59
C GLN A 83 -0.57 17.24 5.54
N SER A 84 -0.76 16.41 4.51
CA SER A 84 -1.73 16.65 3.43
C SER A 84 -3.21 16.54 3.83
N ILE A 85 -3.51 15.93 4.98
CA ILE A 85 -4.89 15.70 5.45
C ILE A 85 -5.40 16.78 6.43
N GLY A 86 -4.67 17.90 6.58
CA GLY A 86 -4.99 19.04 7.45
C GLY A 86 -5.56 20.24 6.72
#